data_AF-A0A6A4VEX0-F1
#
_entry.id   AF-A0A6A4VEX0-F1
#
_cell.length_a   1.000
_cell.length_b   1.000
_cell.length_c   1.000
_cell.angle_alpha   90.00
_cell.angle_beta   90.00
_cell.angle_gamma   90.00
#
_symmetry.space_group_name_H-M   'P 1'
#
loop_
_entity.id
_entity.type
_entity.pdbx_description
1 polymer ?
#
loop_
_entity_poly.entity_id
_entity_poly.type
_entity_poly.pdbx_seq_one_letter_code
_entity_poly.pdbx_strand_id
1 'polypeptide(L)'
;MICHTRSKRGHKDISSTTFLEEETHLKLLMLPPIIRVTWLNNNQSERVEELIRAVANRYLPRGKWKVLARHWHFSEDQIEAIEHQFVGPESYKSHGYRVLRLWYRSLGHETDPIHVLQDSLTSVGADPGIDLSELSANEEEMQKFASLKPGAVGTDSHCPGRCSCAIL
;
A
#
# COMPACT_ATOMS: atom_id res chain seq x y z
N MET A 1 50.88 40.24 17.32
CA MET A 1 51.36 39.07 16.55
C MET A 1 50.14 38.39 15.97
N ILE A 2 49.87 38.54 14.66
CA ILE A 2 48.70 37.98 13.99
C ILE A 2 49.16 36.75 13.20
N CYS A 3 48.83 35.57 13.73
CA CYS A 3 49.13 34.28 13.13
C CYS A 3 48.18 34.05 11.95
N HIS A 4 48.71 34.02 10.73
CA HIS A 4 47.93 33.67 9.54
C HIS A 4 47.71 32.16 9.47
N THR A 5 46.44 31.80 9.26
CA THR A 5 45.95 30.46 8.93
C THR A 5 46.43 30.01 7.55
N ARG A 6 46.93 28.76 7.42
CA ARG A 6 47.03 28.10 6.12
C ARG A 6 46.68 26.61 6.20
N SER A 7 45.54 26.30 5.60
CA SER A 7 45.23 25.13 4.77
C SER A 7 45.67 23.75 5.28
N LYS A 8 44.73 23.03 5.90
CA LYS A 8 44.71 21.56 5.80
C LYS A 8 43.64 21.16 4.79
N ARG A 9 44.12 20.55 3.70
CA ARG A 9 43.35 19.74 2.76
C ARG A 9 42.56 18.71 3.55
N GLY A 10 41.24 18.88 3.60
CA GLY A 10 40.32 17.82 3.98
C GLY A 10 40.22 16.84 2.82
N HIS A 11 40.84 15.69 2.98
CA HIS A 11 40.57 14.48 2.21
C HIS A 11 39.06 14.23 2.29
N LYS A 12 38.34 14.36 1.18
CA LYS A 12 36.97 13.85 1.10
C LYS A 12 37.12 12.35 0.89
N ASP A 13 36.92 11.60 1.97
CA ASP A 13 36.72 10.16 1.88
C ASP A 13 35.40 9.92 1.14
N ILE A 14 35.50 9.77 -0.17
CA ILE A 14 34.46 9.23 -1.03
C ILE A 14 34.55 7.72 -0.86
N SER A 15 33.91 7.20 0.18
CA SER A 15 33.57 5.79 0.26
C SER A 15 32.44 5.65 1.27
N SER A 16 31.26 5.20 0.79
CA SER A 16 30.29 4.35 1.51
C SER A 16 28.82 4.63 1.16
N THR A 17 28.48 5.35 0.08
CA THR A 17 27.06 5.54 -0.32
C THR A 17 26.67 4.87 -1.64
N THR A 18 27.52 4.05 -2.25
CA THR A 18 27.18 3.29 -3.48
C THR A 18 27.33 1.78 -3.36
N PHE A 19 27.68 1.25 -2.19
CA PHE A 19 28.05 -0.17 -2.06
C PHE A 19 26.92 -1.10 -1.60
N LEU A 20 25.77 -0.57 -1.16
CA LEU A 20 24.64 -1.41 -0.71
C LEU A 20 23.50 -1.55 -1.73
N GLU A 21 23.53 -0.79 -2.84
CA GLU A 21 22.53 -0.91 -3.90
C GLU A 21 22.96 -1.91 -4.99
N GLU A 22 24.25 -1.95 -5.39
CA GLU A 22 24.73 -2.88 -6.42
C GLU A 22 24.77 -4.35 -5.96
N GLU A 23 24.97 -4.63 -4.67
CA GLU A 23 25.04 -6.03 -4.19
C GLU A 23 23.69 -6.75 -4.26
N THR A 24 22.57 -6.03 -4.23
CA THR A 24 21.23 -6.64 -4.33
C THR A 24 20.96 -7.14 -5.74
N HIS A 25 21.40 -6.39 -6.75
CA HIS A 25 21.11 -6.66 -8.16
C HIS A 25 21.89 -7.88 -8.68
N LEU A 26 23.17 -8.01 -8.28
CA LEU A 26 24.00 -9.17 -8.64
C LEU A 26 23.61 -10.43 -7.86
N LYS A 27 23.16 -10.30 -6.60
CA LYS A 27 22.61 -11.44 -5.84
C LYS A 27 21.28 -11.92 -6.43
N LEU A 28 20.44 -11.05 -6.98
CA LEU A 28 19.17 -11.42 -7.62
C LEU A 28 19.36 -12.21 -8.93
N LEU A 29 20.41 -11.90 -9.70
CA LEU A 29 20.72 -12.60 -10.97
C LEU A 29 21.27 -14.02 -10.75
N MET A 30 21.79 -14.30 -9.56
CA MET A 30 22.38 -15.58 -9.17
C MET A 30 21.39 -16.53 -8.47
N LEU A 31 20.18 -16.05 -8.14
CA LEU A 31 19.13 -16.88 -7.54
C LEU A 31 18.39 -17.69 -8.61
N PRO A 32 17.89 -18.90 -8.28
CA PRO A 32 17.05 -19.67 -9.20
C PRO A 32 15.87 -18.83 -9.71
N PRO A 33 15.42 -18.99 -10.97
CA PRO A 33 14.34 -18.18 -11.54
C PRO A 33 13.08 -18.14 -10.67
N ILE A 34 12.77 -19.27 -10.01
CA ILE A 34 11.64 -19.38 -9.07
C ILE A 34 11.82 -18.43 -7.88
N ILE A 35 12.99 -18.39 -7.26
CA ILE A 35 13.27 -17.54 -6.10
C ILE A 35 13.26 -16.06 -6.51
N ARG A 36 13.83 -15.72 -7.66
CA ARG A 36 13.82 -14.35 -8.22
C ARG A 36 12.40 -13.86 -8.52
N VAL A 37 11.56 -14.70 -9.13
CA VAL A 37 10.15 -14.38 -9.40
C VAL A 37 9.35 -14.23 -8.11
N THR A 38 9.56 -15.11 -7.12
CA THR A 38 8.87 -14.98 -5.83
C THR A 38 9.27 -13.72 -5.07
N TRP A 39 10.54 -13.30 -5.11
CA TRP A 39 10.99 -12.06 -4.48
C TRP A 39 10.40 -10.82 -5.15
N LEU A 40 10.43 -10.76 -6.49
CA LEU A 40 9.82 -9.64 -7.24
C LEU A 40 8.31 -9.57 -7.00
N ASN A 41 7.63 -10.72 -6.97
CA ASN A 41 6.20 -10.79 -6.70
C ASN A 41 5.85 -10.36 -5.26
N ASN A 42 6.67 -10.74 -4.27
CA ASN A 42 6.47 -10.32 -2.89
C ASN A 42 6.66 -8.80 -2.74
N ASN A 43 7.70 -8.23 -3.37
CA ASN A 43 7.98 -6.79 -3.31
C ASN A 43 6.88 -5.95 -4.00
N GLN A 44 6.35 -6.44 -5.12
CA GLN A 44 5.22 -5.80 -5.80
C GLN A 44 3.93 -5.89 -4.97
N SER A 45 3.68 -7.04 -4.34
CA SER A 45 2.49 -7.22 -3.49
C SER A 45 2.51 -6.33 -2.25
N GLU A 46 3.67 -6.17 -1.61
CA GLU A 46 3.84 -5.25 -0.48
C GLU A 46 3.55 -3.80 -0.87
N ARG A 47 4.13 -3.32 -1.98
CA ARG A 47 3.90 -1.97 -2.49
C ARG A 47 2.43 -1.71 -2.82
N VAL A 48 1.74 -2.67 -3.43
CA VAL A 48 0.31 -2.55 -3.74
C VAL A 48 -0.54 -2.55 -2.47
N GLU A 49 -0.22 -3.38 -1.47
CA GLU A 49 -0.90 -3.36 -0.16
C GLU A 49 -0.73 -2.03 0.58
N GLU A 50 0.45 -1.41 0.48
CA GLU A 50 0.68 -0.06 1.02
C GLU A 50 -0.11 1.00 0.25
N LEU A 51 -0.14 0.93 -1.08
CA LEU A 51 -0.92 1.83 -1.93
C LEU A 51 -2.42 1.72 -1.59
N ILE A 52 -2.95 0.51 -1.46
CA ILE A 52 -4.33 0.24 -1.03
C ILE A 52 -4.60 0.91 0.32
N ARG A 53 -3.66 0.82 1.26
CA ARG A 53 -3.77 1.49 2.56
C ARG A 53 -3.79 3.02 2.42
N ALA A 54 -2.96 3.59 1.54
CA ALA A 54 -2.95 5.02 1.28
C ALA A 54 -4.29 5.48 0.67
N VAL A 55 -4.78 4.78 -0.36
CA VAL A 55 -6.06 5.04 -1.03
C VAL A 55 -7.21 5.03 -0.03
N ALA A 56 -7.34 3.95 0.75
CA ALA A 56 -8.42 3.81 1.73
C ALA A 56 -8.46 4.93 2.78
N ASN A 57 -7.29 5.39 3.25
CA ASN A 57 -7.21 6.31 4.37
C ASN A 57 -7.30 7.78 3.97
N ARG A 58 -6.86 8.14 2.77
CA ARG A 58 -6.69 9.55 2.37
C ARG A 58 -7.46 9.94 1.13
N TYR A 59 -7.56 9.02 0.18
CA TYR A 59 -8.03 9.37 -1.16
C TYR A 59 -9.43 8.85 -1.43
N LEU A 60 -9.93 7.91 -0.64
CA LEU A 60 -11.28 7.39 -0.77
C LEU A 60 -12.28 8.18 0.09
N PRO A 61 -13.25 8.91 -0.52
CA PRO A 61 -14.24 9.66 0.24
C PRO A 61 -15.21 8.76 1.01
N ARG A 62 -15.83 9.31 2.06
CA ARG A 62 -16.84 8.60 2.86
C ARG A 62 -17.96 8.05 1.95
N GLY A 63 -18.28 6.78 2.11
CA GLY A 63 -19.35 6.10 1.35
C GLY A 63 -18.99 5.66 -0.07
N LYS A 64 -17.91 6.20 -0.67
CA LYS A 64 -17.47 5.79 -2.02
C LYS A 64 -16.98 4.35 -2.07
N TRP A 65 -16.50 3.81 -0.94
CA TRP A 65 -16.15 2.40 -0.81
C TRP A 65 -17.31 1.43 -1.13
N LYS A 66 -18.58 1.81 -0.84
CA LYS A 66 -19.75 0.98 -1.19
C LYS A 66 -20.01 0.98 -2.70
N VAL A 67 -19.78 2.11 -3.36
CA VAL A 67 -19.93 2.23 -4.82
C VAL A 67 -18.87 1.39 -5.52
N LEU A 68 -17.63 1.43 -5.05
CA LEU A 68 -16.56 0.53 -5.51
C LEU A 68 -16.91 -0.94 -5.28
N ALA A 69 -17.40 -1.30 -4.10
CA ALA A 69 -17.80 -2.66 -3.80
C ALA A 69 -18.86 -3.16 -4.79
N ARG A 70 -19.89 -2.36 -5.08
CA ARG A 70 -20.91 -2.71 -6.09
C ARG A 70 -20.33 -2.77 -7.50
N HIS A 71 -19.41 -1.88 -7.85
CA HIS A 71 -18.72 -1.90 -9.15
C HIS A 71 -17.95 -3.21 -9.35
N TRP A 72 -17.36 -3.76 -8.29
CA TRP A 72 -16.69 -5.06 -8.29
C TRP A 72 -17.60 -6.23 -7.92
N HIS A 73 -18.92 -6.05 -8.01
CA HIS A 73 -19.92 -7.10 -7.80
C HIS A 73 -19.93 -7.75 -6.41
N PHE A 74 -19.52 -7.02 -5.37
CA PHE A 74 -19.82 -7.44 -4.00
C PHE A 74 -21.33 -7.41 -3.77
N SER A 75 -21.89 -8.42 -3.09
CA SER A 75 -23.31 -8.43 -2.74
C SER A 75 -23.63 -7.47 -1.61
N GLU A 76 -24.89 -7.04 -1.48
CA GLU A 76 -25.30 -6.17 -0.38
C GLU A 76 -25.04 -6.82 0.99
N ASP A 77 -25.25 -8.14 1.12
CA ASP A 77 -24.94 -8.89 2.35
C ASP A 77 -23.44 -8.82 2.70
N GLN A 78 -22.56 -8.87 1.71
CA GLN A 78 -21.11 -8.73 1.91
C GLN A 78 -20.75 -7.31 2.35
N ILE A 79 -21.37 -6.30 1.73
CA ILE A 79 -21.17 -4.89 2.07
C ILE A 79 -21.65 -4.61 3.50
N GLU A 80 -22.81 -5.14 3.89
CA GLU A 80 -23.36 -5.01 5.24
C GLU A 80 -22.47 -5.71 6.28
N ALA A 81 -21.97 -6.92 5.98
CA ALA A 81 -21.04 -7.63 6.86
C ALA A 81 -19.75 -6.83 7.11
N ILE A 82 -19.19 -6.21 6.07
CA ILE A 82 -18.02 -5.33 6.20
C ILE A 82 -18.36 -4.10 7.05
N GLU A 83 -19.53 -3.51 6.84
CA GLU A 83 -19.99 -2.35 7.62
C GLU A 83 -20.15 -2.69 9.11
N HIS A 84 -20.74 -3.83 9.43
CA HIS A 84 -20.94 -4.30 10.79
C HIS A 84 -19.64 -4.65 11.52
N GLN A 85 -18.61 -5.08 10.79
CA GLN A 85 -17.32 -5.46 11.39
C GLN A 85 -16.55 -4.26 11.96
N PHE A 86 -16.73 -3.06 11.40
CA PHE A 86 -16.03 -1.86 11.85
C PHE A 86 -17.03 -0.76 12.18
N VAL A 87 -17.06 -0.32 13.45
CA VAL A 87 -18.03 0.68 13.93
C VAL A 87 -17.29 1.91 14.42
N GLY A 88 -17.82 3.11 14.13
CA GLY A 88 -17.27 4.38 14.59
C GLY A 88 -17.22 5.47 13.51
N PRO A 89 -16.90 6.72 13.87
CA PRO A 89 -16.92 7.85 12.94
C PRO A 89 -15.93 7.71 11.77
N GLU A 90 -14.77 7.09 11.99
CA GLU A 90 -13.72 6.88 10.98
C GLU A 90 -13.69 5.46 10.39
N SER A 91 -14.71 4.64 10.70
CA SER A 91 -14.81 3.24 10.25
C SER A 91 -14.80 3.09 8.72
N TYR A 92 -15.25 4.12 7.99
CA TYR A 92 -15.28 4.13 6.52
C TYR A 92 -13.91 3.93 5.88
N LYS A 93 -12.82 4.33 6.55
CA LYS A 93 -11.44 4.08 6.08
C LYS A 93 -11.09 2.59 6.22
N SER A 94 -11.50 1.97 7.32
CA SER A 94 -11.35 0.53 7.54
C SER A 94 -12.23 -0.29 6.58
N HIS A 95 -13.47 0.15 6.33
CA HIS A 95 -14.35 -0.46 5.33
C HIS A 95 -13.73 -0.40 3.93
N GLY A 96 -13.24 0.78 3.52
CA GLY A 96 -12.54 0.99 2.26
C GLY A 96 -11.31 0.09 2.13
N TYR A 97 -10.45 0.05 3.16
CA TYR A 97 -9.28 -0.82 3.17
C TYR A 97 -9.68 -2.29 3.02
N ARG A 98 -10.73 -2.74 3.72
CA ARG A 98 -11.20 -4.12 3.64
C ARG A 98 -11.69 -4.49 2.24
N VAL A 99 -12.49 -3.63 1.61
CA VAL A 99 -12.99 -3.87 0.24
C VAL A 99 -11.85 -3.90 -0.77
N LEU A 100 -10.97 -2.89 -0.77
CA LEU A 100 -9.83 -2.81 -1.67
C LEU A 100 -8.90 -4.03 -1.53
N ARG A 101 -8.68 -4.49 -0.30
CA ARG A 101 -7.82 -5.64 -0.03
C ARG A 101 -8.45 -6.97 -0.47
N LEU A 102 -9.75 -7.15 -0.27
CA LEU A 102 -10.47 -8.34 -0.76
C LEU A 102 -10.46 -8.37 -2.29
N TRP A 103 -10.75 -7.24 -2.92
CA TRP A 103 -10.66 -7.08 -4.37
C TRP A 103 -9.26 -7.42 -4.90
N TYR A 104 -8.19 -6.87 -4.31
CA TYR A 104 -6.81 -7.15 -4.73
C TYR A 104 -6.48 -8.64 -4.70
N ARG A 105 -6.91 -9.36 -3.67
CA ARG A 105 -6.70 -10.82 -3.55
C ARG A 105 -7.50 -11.64 -4.56
N SER A 106 -8.56 -11.08 -5.11
CA SER A 106 -9.36 -11.71 -6.16
C SER A 106 -8.78 -11.52 -7.57
N LEU A 107 -7.76 -10.65 -7.72
CA LEU A 107 -7.10 -10.43 -9.00
C LEU A 107 -6.21 -11.62 -9.40
N GLY A 108 -6.16 -11.89 -10.70
CA GLY A 108 -5.21 -12.84 -11.27
C GLY A 108 -3.80 -12.28 -11.34
N HIS A 109 -2.79 -13.17 -11.34
CA HIS A 109 -1.36 -12.80 -11.37
C HIS A 109 -0.93 -12.01 -12.63
N GLU A 110 -1.72 -12.06 -13.70
CA GLU A 110 -1.42 -11.35 -14.96
C GLU A 110 -2.02 -9.93 -15.01
N THR A 111 -2.80 -9.55 -14.00
CA THR A 111 -3.46 -8.24 -13.96
C THR A 111 -2.58 -7.22 -13.25
N ASP A 112 -2.43 -6.03 -13.84
CA ASP A 112 -1.81 -4.90 -13.15
C ASP A 112 -2.81 -4.28 -12.15
N PRO A 113 -2.63 -4.47 -10.84
CA PRO A 113 -3.58 -3.99 -9.85
C PRO A 113 -3.63 -2.45 -9.77
N ILE A 114 -2.55 -1.75 -10.09
CA ILE A 114 -2.51 -0.28 -9.97
C ILE A 114 -3.38 0.34 -11.06
N HIS A 115 -3.19 -0.12 -12.30
CA HIS A 115 -3.98 0.31 -13.45
C HIS A 115 -5.48 0.04 -13.23
N VAL A 116 -5.85 -1.19 -12.85
CA VAL A 116 -7.27 -1.54 -12.67
C VAL A 116 -7.90 -0.78 -11.50
N LEU A 117 -7.13 -0.51 -10.43
CA LEU A 117 -7.61 0.31 -9.31
C LEU A 117 -7.89 1.75 -9.77
N GLN A 118 -6.98 2.35 -10.53
CA GLN A 118 -7.14 3.71 -11.05
C GLN A 118 -8.36 3.80 -11.96
N ASP A 119 -8.50 2.89 -12.92
CA ASP A 119 -9.66 2.81 -13.81
C ASP A 119 -10.98 2.69 -13.02
N SER A 120 -11.00 1.84 -11.99
CA SER A 120 -12.17 1.63 -11.15
C SER A 120 -12.53 2.87 -10.33
N LEU A 121 -11.54 3.63 -9.84
CA LEU A 121 -11.78 4.87 -9.12
C LEU A 121 -12.36 5.96 -10.05
N THR A 122 -11.82 6.06 -11.27
CA THR A 122 -12.34 6.96 -12.30
C THR A 122 -13.77 6.58 -12.72
N SER A 123 -14.05 5.29 -12.92
CA SER A 123 -15.37 4.82 -13.36
C SER A 123 -16.49 5.14 -12.37
N VAL A 124 -16.22 5.07 -11.07
CA VAL A 124 -17.21 5.35 -10.02
C VAL A 124 -17.23 6.82 -9.56
N GLY A 125 -16.42 7.68 -10.20
CA GLY A 125 -16.25 9.08 -9.80
C GLY A 125 -15.78 9.20 -8.35
N ALA A 126 -14.88 8.31 -7.93
CA ALA A 126 -14.14 8.39 -6.67
C ALA A 126 -12.67 8.77 -6.91
N ASP A 127 -12.31 9.10 -8.16
CA ASP A 127 -10.98 9.54 -8.54
C ASP A 127 -10.58 10.78 -7.73
N PRO A 128 -9.52 10.67 -6.91
CA PRO A 128 -8.97 11.81 -6.18
C PRO A 128 -8.20 12.80 -7.07
N GLY A 129 -8.05 12.51 -8.37
CA GLY A 129 -7.22 13.28 -9.31
C GLY A 129 -5.73 12.98 -9.14
N ILE A 130 -5.39 11.76 -8.70
CA ILE A 130 -4.03 11.36 -8.37
C ILE A 130 -3.64 10.21 -9.28
N ASP A 131 -2.46 10.30 -9.88
CA ASP A 131 -1.86 9.20 -10.61
C ASP A 131 -1.34 8.15 -9.61
N LEU A 132 -1.99 6.99 -9.56
CA LEU A 132 -1.62 5.93 -8.62
C LEU A 132 -0.29 5.27 -9.00
N SER A 133 0.09 5.31 -10.29
CA SER A 133 1.37 4.80 -10.75
C SER A 133 2.50 5.66 -10.21
N GLU A 134 2.36 6.99 -10.30
CA GLU A 134 3.31 7.94 -9.73
C GLU A 134 3.39 7.83 -8.20
N LEU A 135 2.22 7.77 -7.53
CA LEU A 135 2.16 7.62 -6.08
C LEU A 135 2.85 6.33 -5.60
N SER A 136 2.60 5.21 -6.29
CA SER A 136 3.21 3.92 -5.94
C SER A 136 4.73 3.91 -6.17
N ALA A 137 5.23 4.72 -7.12
CA ALA A 137 6.64 4.86 -7.44
C ALA A 137 7.39 5.79 -6.46
N ASN A 138 6.68 6.66 -5.76
CA ASN A 138 7.25 7.57 -4.78
C ASN A 138 7.49 6.87 -3.43
N GLU A 139 8.66 6.26 -3.28
CA GLU A 139 9.04 5.55 -2.05
C GLU A 139 9.01 6.45 -0.81
N GLU A 140 9.41 7.73 -0.90
CA GLU A 140 9.39 8.65 0.23
C GLU A 140 7.97 8.93 0.72
N GLU A 141 7.05 9.15 -0.23
CA GLU A 141 5.64 9.38 0.09
C GLU A 141 4.96 8.12 0.63
N MET A 142 5.29 6.95 0.08
CA MET A 142 4.86 5.66 0.59
C MET A 142 5.40 5.38 2.01
N GLN A 143 6.68 5.69 2.26
CA GLN A 143 7.31 5.60 3.59
C GLN A 143 6.61 6.49 4.60
N LYS A 144 6.16 7.68 4.18
CA LYS A 144 5.37 8.59 5.02
C LYS A 144 4.03 7.96 5.40
N PHE A 145 3.39 7.20 4.53
CA PHE A 145 2.18 6.45 4.87
C PHE A 145 2.45 5.26 5.80
N ALA A 146 3.55 4.54 5.60
CA ALA A 146 3.97 3.46 6.49
C ALA A 146 4.32 3.97 7.90
N SER A 147 4.88 5.18 7.98
CA SER A 147 5.27 5.83 9.23
C SER A 147 4.10 6.45 10.00
N LEU A 148 2.99 6.74 9.31
CA LEU A 148 1.75 7.08 10.01
C LEU A 148 1.30 5.83 10.73
N LYS A 149 1.30 5.88 12.07
CA LYS A 149 0.69 4.81 12.86
C LYS A 149 -0.67 4.51 12.24
N PRO A 150 -0.99 3.23 11.93
CA PRO A 150 -2.32 2.88 11.47
C PRO A 150 -3.26 3.49 12.48
N GLY A 151 -4.03 4.50 12.07
CA GLY A 151 -4.87 5.26 12.97
C GLY A 151 -5.92 4.29 13.47
N ALA A 152 -5.62 3.63 14.60
CA ALA A 152 -6.30 2.46 15.13
C ALA A 152 -7.13 1.75 14.05
N VAL A 153 -6.47 1.19 13.03
CA VAL A 153 -7.15 0.17 12.22
C VAL A 153 -7.50 -0.89 13.24
N GLY A 154 -8.77 -0.94 13.65
CA GLY A 154 -9.22 -1.72 14.79
C GLY A 154 -8.84 -3.17 14.56
N THR A 155 -7.67 -3.57 15.06
CA THR A 155 -7.27 -4.95 15.23
C THR A 155 -7.88 -5.47 16.53
N ASP A 156 -9.13 -5.12 16.82
CA ASP A 156 -9.89 -5.74 17.88
C ASP A 156 -10.93 -6.64 17.21
N SER A 157 -10.41 -7.70 16.58
CA SER A 157 -11.19 -8.91 16.34
C SER A 157 -11.39 -9.68 17.65
N HIS A 158 -11.89 -9.00 18.68
CA HIS A 158 -12.54 -9.66 19.80
C HIS A 158 -14.04 -9.48 19.60
N CYS A 159 -14.62 -10.30 18.72
CA CYS A 159 -16.06 -10.50 18.69
C CYS A 159 -16.45 -11.21 20.01
N PRO A 160 -17.22 -10.59 20.92
CA PRO A 160 -17.76 -11.29 22.08
C PRO A 160 -18.91 -12.15 21.57
N GLY A 161 -18.59 -13.36 21.14
CA GLY A 161 -19.58 -14.32 20.64
C GLY A 161 -19.16 -14.92 19.31
N ARG A 162 -19.40 -16.23 19.20
CA ARG A 162 -19.17 -17.06 18.02
C ARG A 162 -19.94 -16.52 16.79
N CYS A 163 -19.42 -15.50 16.12
CA CYS A 163 -19.83 -15.22 14.76
C CYS A 163 -18.98 -16.09 13.86
N SER A 164 -19.55 -17.20 13.41
CA SER A 164 -19.10 -17.92 12.21
C SER A 164 -19.31 -17.01 10.99
N CYS A 165 -18.53 -15.93 10.87
CA CYS A 165 -18.38 -15.24 9.60
C CYS A 165 -17.38 -16.06 8.79
N ALA A 166 -17.90 -17.10 8.15
CA ALA A 166 -17.20 -17.80 7.10
C ALA A 166 -16.70 -16.78 6.08
N ILE A 167 -15.50 -17.07 5.61
CA ILE A 167 -14.66 -16.26 4.75
C ILE A 167 -15.46 -15.75 3.55
N LEU A 168 -15.61 -14.43 3.48
CA LEU A 168 -15.68 -13.68 2.23
C LEU A 168 -14.26 -13.28 1.85
#